data_AF-A0A7K9XTP4-F1
#
_entry.id   AF-A0A7K9XTP4-F1
#
_cell.length_a   1.000
_cell.length_b   1.000
_cell.length_c   1.000
_cell.angle_alpha   90.00
_cell.angle_beta   90.00
_cell.angle_gamma   90.00
#
_symmetry.space_group_name_H-M   'P 1'
#
loop_
_entity.id
_entity.type
_entity.pdbx_description
1 polymer ?
#
loop_
_entity_poly.entity_id
_entity_poly.type
_entity_poly.pdbx_seq_one_letter_code
_entity_poly.pdbx_strand_id
1 'polypeptide(L)'
;VVERGPGAAYHMFVLMEDLLDKLKLLSYEEEALRRHNMRPLSRCPWPAPAGGWRRWQRRPRRTVHYFALPTNPGEQFFMFCTLAAWLITKAGHPFEQPQEYDDPNAIISNVLSELRSFGRPVDFPPSKLKAGYGEQACYVLDCLAEEALRYTGFSWKRPAYPTEELEEEEITEDDAELTLSKLEEDVVEEESDNEDNFIDLNVLKAQTYRSDMNDSAKQEEILQSTTDAAEWNLEVERVLPQLKVTVKTDNKDWRIHVDQMHQHKDGIESSLNETRGYLDKLHNEISRTLEKINSREKYINSQLEHLVQEYRSAQALLSEAKEKYQEGSGGVTERIRVLSEITELLERVKQETEEKGSSMTDGAPLVKIKQALTKLKQETIQMDIQIGVMEHTLLQSKLKEKSNMTRDMHATTIPEATVGAY
;
A
#
# COMPACT_ATOMS: atom_id res chain seq x y z
N VAL A 1 -6.44 11.42 16.85
CA VAL A 1 -6.79 10.25 16.01
C VAL A 1 -6.31 10.59 14.61
N VAL A 2 -5.17 10.04 14.20
CA VAL A 2 -4.65 10.27 12.84
C VAL A 2 -5.61 9.56 11.90
N GLU A 3 -6.33 10.32 11.09
CA GLU A 3 -7.26 9.78 10.10
C GLU A 3 -6.45 8.94 9.09
N ARG A 4 -6.48 7.64 9.31
CA ARG A 4 -5.97 6.64 8.38
C ARG A 4 -6.78 6.74 7.10
N GLY A 5 -6.13 7.11 6.00
CA GLY A 5 -6.78 7.20 4.68
C GLY A 5 -7.47 5.89 4.27
N PRO A 6 -8.39 5.92 3.29
CA PRO A 6 -9.23 4.77 2.92
C PRO A 6 -8.43 3.52 2.50
N GLY A 7 -7.18 3.67 2.05
CA GLY A 7 -6.27 2.55 1.75
C GLY A 7 -5.68 1.84 2.98
N ALA A 8 -5.71 2.45 4.16
CA ALA A 8 -5.15 1.86 5.37
C ALA A 8 -5.91 0.62 5.85
N ALA A 9 -7.21 0.53 5.55
CA ALA A 9 -8.01 -0.68 5.80
C ALA A 9 -7.56 -1.86 4.93
N TYR A 10 -7.01 -1.57 3.73
CA TYR A 10 -6.54 -2.58 2.79
C TYR A 10 -5.10 -3.04 3.05
N HIS A 11 -4.30 -2.24 3.76
CA HIS A 11 -2.90 -2.55 4.07
C HIS A 11 -2.74 -3.90 4.80
N MET A 12 -3.66 -4.24 5.70
CA MET A 12 -3.66 -5.52 6.42
C MET A 12 -3.83 -6.74 5.50
N PHE A 13 -4.55 -6.59 4.38
CA PHE A 13 -4.72 -7.67 3.40
C PHE A 13 -3.45 -7.88 2.57
N VAL A 14 -2.77 -6.79 2.20
CA VAL A 14 -1.46 -6.84 1.50
C VAL A 14 -0.40 -7.50 2.38
N LEU A 15 -0.29 -7.08 3.64
CA LEU A 15 0.63 -7.70 4.60
C LEU A 15 0.37 -9.19 4.81
N MET A 16 -0.90 -9.62 4.73
CA MET A 16 -1.25 -11.03 4.86
C MET A 16 -0.87 -11.83 3.60
N GLU A 17 -1.00 -11.24 2.41
CA GLU A 17 -0.55 -11.87 1.15
C GLU A 17 0.97 -12.03 1.12
N ASP A 18 1.70 -10.97 1.48
CA ASP A 18 3.17 -11.01 1.59
C ASP A 18 3.63 -12.04 2.64
N LEU A 19 2.96 -12.09 3.80
CA LEU A 19 3.22 -13.10 4.83
C LEU A 19 2.98 -14.51 4.30
N LEU A 20 1.89 -14.76 3.57
CA LEU A 20 1.63 -16.09 3.01
C LEU A 20 2.70 -16.52 2.02
N ASP A 21 3.21 -15.61 1.20
CA ASP A 21 4.28 -15.94 0.26
C ASP A 21 5.60 -16.20 1.00
N LYS A 22 5.94 -15.39 2.01
CA LYS A 22 7.09 -15.66 2.90
C LYS A 22 6.97 -17.01 3.62
N LEU A 23 5.78 -17.38 4.10
CA LEU A 23 5.52 -18.68 4.73
C LEU A 23 5.65 -19.85 3.75
N LYS A 24 5.16 -19.71 2.50
CA LYS A 24 5.34 -20.72 1.45
C LYS A 24 6.83 -20.94 1.15
N LEU A 25 7.62 -19.86 1.07
CA LEU A 25 9.07 -19.94 0.87
C LEU A 25 9.76 -20.72 2.00
N LEU A 26 9.27 -20.59 3.24
CA LEU A 26 9.74 -21.33 4.41
C LEU A 26 9.14 -22.76 4.53
N SER A 27 8.38 -23.25 3.54
CA SER A 27 7.75 -24.59 3.55
C SER A 27 6.85 -24.85 4.77
N TYR A 28 6.09 -23.84 5.21
CA TYR A 28 5.23 -23.91 6.41
C TYR A 28 4.21 -25.06 6.38
N GLU A 29 3.77 -25.52 5.20
CA GLU A 29 2.79 -26.60 5.03
C GLU A 29 3.33 -27.96 5.46
N GLU A 30 4.61 -28.21 5.25
CA GLU A 30 5.23 -29.50 5.55
C GLU A 30 5.81 -29.56 6.95
N GLU A 31 6.37 -28.45 7.43
CA GLU A 31 7.13 -28.46 8.68
C GLU A 31 6.33 -27.96 9.90
N ALA A 32 5.45 -26.97 9.73
CA ALA A 32 4.64 -26.44 10.83
C ALA A 32 3.26 -27.12 10.87
N LEU A 33 2.57 -27.19 9.73
CA LEU A 33 1.18 -27.66 9.69
C LEU A 33 1.04 -29.18 9.83
N ARG A 34 1.93 -29.99 9.23
CA ARG A 34 1.91 -31.46 9.44
C ARG A 34 2.27 -31.85 10.88
N ARG A 35 3.24 -31.18 11.51
CA ARG A 35 3.66 -31.47 12.89
C ARG A 35 2.56 -31.19 13.91
N HIS A 36 1.72 -30.18 13.65
CA HIS A 36 0.63 -29.78 14.54
C HIS A 36 -0.76 -30.24 14.07
N ASN A 37 -0.86 -31.05 13.00
CA ASN A 37 -2.12 -31.53 12.40
C ASN A 37 -3.11 -30.39 12.04
N MET A 38 -2.59 -29.21 11.70
CA MET A 38 -3.36 -28.01 11.41
C MET A 38 -3.67 -27.91 9.90
N ARG A 39 -4.73 -27.18 9.54
CA ARG A 39 -5.19 -27.08 8.15
C ARG A 39 -4.38 -26.02 7.36
N PRO A 40 -4.05 -26.27 6.08
CA PRO A 40 -3.40 -25.27 5.22
C PRO A 40 -4.18 -23.96 5.13
N LEU A 41 -3.43 -22.85 5.13
CA LEU A 41 -3.95 -21.49 5.01
C LEU A 41 -4.23 -21.09 3.55
N SER A 42 -3.71 -21.82 2.57
CA SER A 42 -3.89 -21.52 1.14
C SER A 42 -4.13 -22.76 0.27
N ARG A 43 -4.59 -22.53 -0.96
CA ARG A 43 -4.89 -23.55 -1.99
C ARG A 43 -3.58 -24.13 -2.50
N CYS A 44 -3.27 -25.40 -2.20
CA CYS A 44 -2.16 -26.11 -2.84
C CYS A 44 -2.40 -26.13 -4.37
N PRO A 45 -1.47 -25.63 -5.21
CA PRO A 45 -1.56 -25.75 -6.66
C PRO A 45 -0.97 -27.06 -7.21
N TRP A 46 -0.24 -27.83 -6.39
CA TRP A 46 0.45 -29.03 -6.85
C TRP A 46 -0.47 -30.26 -6.92
N PRO A 47 -0.42 -31.06 -8.00
CA PRO A 47 -1.17 -32.30 -8.08
C PRO A 47 -0.65 -33.28 -7.04
N ALA A 48 -1.55 -33.76 -6.17
CA ALA A 48 -1.22 -34.82 -5.22
C ALA A 48 -0.94 -36.13 -5.99
N PRO A 49 0.04 -36.95 -5.56
CA PRO A 49 0.28 -38.26 -6.15
C PRO A 49 -1.00 -39.11 -6.06
N ALA A 50 -1.25 -39.84 -7.15
CA ALA A 50 -2.48 -40.56 -7.40
C ALA A 50 -2.88 -41.47 -6.22
N GLY A 51 -4.00 -41.16 -5.56
CA GLY A 51 -4.59 -42.05 -4.55
C GLY A 51 -5.40 -41.39 -3.41
N GLY A 52 -5.37 -40.07 -3.27
CA GLY A 52 -5.85 -39.40 -2.04
C GLY A 52 -7.13 -38.54 -2.14
N TRP A 53 -7.94 -38.61 -3.20
CA TRP A 53 -8.94 -37.57 -3.50
C TRP A 53 -10.14 -37.49 -2.54
N ARG A 54 -10.49 -38.56 -1.82
CA ARG A 54 -11.74 -38.58 -1.03
C ARG A 54 -11.64 -37.93 0.35
N ARG A 55 -10.44 -37.83 0.94
CA ARG A 55 -10.26 -37.27 2.30
C ARG A 55 -10.15 -35.75 2.32
N TRP A 56 -9.67 -35.14 1.25
CA TRP A 56 -9.44 -33.69 1.16
C TRP A 56 -10.68 -32.88 0.70
N GLN A 57 -11.67 -33.51 0.05
CA GLN A 57 -12.87 -32.83 -0.45
C GLN A 57 -13.90 -32.41 0.62
N ARG A 58 -13.75 -32.87 1.88
CA ARG A 58 -14.73 -32.62 2.96
C ARG A 58 -14.27 -31.65 4.06
N ARG A 59 -13.15 -30.94 3.88
CA ARG A 59 -12.65 -30.01 4.91
C ARG A 59 -12.92 -28.54 4.52
N PRO A 60 -13.68 -27.77 5.33
CA PRO A 60 -13.93 -26.36 5.04
C PRO A 60 -12.63 -25.56 4.86
N ARG A 61 -12.63 -24.76 3.79
CA ARG A 61 -11.54 -23.92 3.28
C ARG A 61 -11.24 -22.79 4.26
N ARG A 62 -9.97 -22.53 4.59
CA ARG A 62 -9.56 -21.25 5.19
C ARG A 62 -9.20 -20.27 4.07
N THR A 63 -9.72 -19.06 4.17
CA THR A 63 -9.56 -17.97 3.19
C THR A 63 -8.13 -17.41 3.24
N VAL A 64 -7.63 -16.90 2.11
CA VAL A 64 -6.31 -16.23 1.93
C VAL A 64 -6.06 -15.13 2.97
N HIS A 65 -7.11 -14.63 3.62
CA HIS A 65 -7.08 -13.53 4.59
C HIS A 65 -7.33 -14.01 6.04
N TYR A 66 -6.86 -15.21 6.41
CA TYR A 66 -7.24 -15.86 7.68
C TYR A 66 -6.88 -15.07 8.95
N PHE A 67 -5.74 -14.37 8.99
CA PHE A 67 -5.38 -13.51 10.13
C PHE A 67 -5.88 -12.07 9.99
N ALA A 68 -6.35 -11.68 8.80
CA ALA A 68 -6.88 -10.35 8.52
C ALA A 68 -8.38 -10.23 8.85
N LEU A 69 -9.15 -11.33 8.79
CA LEU A 69 -10.58 -11.35 9.10
C LEU A 69 -10.86 -12.09 10.41
N PRO A 70 -11.77 -11.60 11.27
CA PRO A 70 -12.21 -12.34 12.45
C PRO A 70 -13.00 -13.58 12.02
N THR A 71 -12.50 -14.78 12.34
CA THR A 71 -13.24 -16.04 12.12
C THR A 71 -13.59 -16.67 13.45
N ASN A 72 -12.57 -17.14 14.17
CA ASN A 72 -12.69 -17.66 15.52
C ASN A 72 -11.50 -17.17 16.35
N PRO A 73 -11.69 -16.23 17.29
CA PRO A 73 -10.59 -15.62 18.05
C PRO A 73 -9.73 -16.62 18.81
N GLY A 74 -10.32 -17.68 19.37
CA GLY A 74 -9.56 -18.70 20.13
C GLY A 74 -8.69 -19.58 19.25
N GLU A 75 -9.22 -20.02 18.12
CA GLU A 75 -8.50 -20.83 17.14
C GLU A 75 -7.43 -20.01 16.41
N GLN A 76 -7.74 -18.74 16.10
CA GLN A 76 -6.80 -17.79 15.49
C GLN A 76 -5.66 -17.44 16.44
N PHE A 77 -5.94 -17.26 17.73
CA PHE A 77 -4.91 -17.04 18.75
C PHE A 77 -3.97 -18.24 18.89
N PHE A 78 -4.53 -19.46 18.99
CA PHE A 78 -3.72 -20.68 19.03
C PHE A 78 -2.85 -20.82 17.78
N MET A 79 -3.42 -20.62 16.59
CA MET A 79 -2.68 -20.64 15.33
C MET A 79 -1.55 -19.60 15.27
N PHE A 80 -1.82 -18.38 15.74
CA PHE A 80 -0.82 -17.32 15.82
C PHE A 80 0.34 -17.73 16.73
N CYS A 81 0.04 -18.24 17.92
CA CYS A 81 1.04 -18.68 18.89
C CYS A 81 1.88 -19.84 18.36
N THR A 82 1.27 -20.86 17.73
CA THR A 82 1.99 -21.98 17.12
C THR A 82 2.87 -21.53 15.97
N LEU A 83 2.38 -20.62 15.10
CA LEU A 83 3.15 -20.12 13.97
C LEU A 83 4.33 -19.25 14.43
N ALA A 84 4.10 -18.37 15.40
CA ALA A 84 5.14 -17.52 15.99
C ALA A 84 6.23 -18.37 16.65
N ALA A 85 5.86 -19.38 17.43
CA ALA A 85 6.79 -20.33 18.05
C ALA A 85 7.66 -21.06 17.00
N TRP A 86 7.03 -21.50 15.91
CA TRP A 86 7.73 -22.16 14.81
C TRP A 86 8.71 -21.22 14.09
N LEU A 87 8.28 -19.98 13.79
CA LEU A 87 9.14 -18.99 13.14
C LEU A 87 10.34 -18.60 14.01
N ILE A 88 10.15 -18.45 15.32
CA ILE A 88 11.24 -18.16 16.28
C ILE A 88 12.22 -19.33 16.32
N THR A 89 11.71 -20.57 16.37
CA THR A 89 12.55 -21.78 16.31
C THR A 89 13.35 -21.85 15.00
N LYS A 90 12.73 -21.46 13.89
CA LYS A 90 13.38 -21.40 12.57
C LYS A 90 14.41 -20.29 12.44
N ALA A 91 14.27 -19.20 13.20
CA ALA A 91 15.26 -18.14 13.33
C ALA A 91 16.43 -18.50 14.28
N GLY A 92 16.48 -19.74 14.81
CA GLY A 92 17.60 -20.24 15.62
C GLY A 92 17.46 -20.02 17.13
N HIS A 93 16.34 -19.48 17.60
CA HIS A 93 16.06 -19.28 19.03
C HIS A 93 15.18 -20.41 19.58
N PRO A 94 15.58 -21.12 20.66
CA PRO A 94 14.74 -22.16 21.24
C PRO A 94 13.50 -21.54 21.88
N PHE A 95 12.32 -21.88 21.37
CA PHE A 95 11.04 -21.42 21.90
C PHE A 95 10.15 -22.61 22.25
N GLU A 96 9.63 -22.65 23.48
CA GLU A 96 8.72 -23.71 23.91
C GLU A 96 7.36 -23.54 23.24
N GLN A 97 6.84 -24.63 22.68
CA GLN A 97 5.55 -24.62 22.00
C GLN A 97 4.43 -24.36 23.03
N PRO A 98 3.61 -23.32 22.83
CA PRO A 98 2.56 -22.98 23.78
C PRO A 98 1.47 -24.05 23.79
N GLN A 99 1.12 -24.54 24.98
CA GLN A 99 0.04 -25.49 25.21
C GLN A 99 -1.31 -24.77 25.37
N GLU A 100 -2.43 -25.47 25.15
CA GLU A 100 -3.79 -24.90 25.23
C GLU A 100 -4.16 -24.33 26.61
N TYR A 101 -3.39 -24.65 27.66
CA TYR A 101 -3.61 -24.23 29.05
C TYR A 101 -2.67 -23.10 29.53
N ASP A 102 -1.76 -22.63 28.69
CA ASP A 102 -0.81 -21.57 29.04
C ASP A 102 -1.49 -20.20 29.03
N ASP A 103 -1.05 -19.28 29.92
CA ASP A 103 -1.60 -17.92 29.98
C ASP A 103 -1.34 -17.18 28.66
N PRO A 104 -2.39 -16.78 27.92
CA PRO A 104 -2.26 -16.05 26.66
C PRO A 104 -1.36 -14.82 26.74
N ASN A 105 -1.37 -14.09 27.86
CA ASN A 105 -0.57 -12.88 28.00
C ASN A 105 0.92 -13.18 28.19
N ALA A 106 1.26 -14.29 28.85
CA ALA A 106 2.64 -14.71 29.05
C ALA A 106 3.28 -15.13 27.73
N ILE A 107 2.57 -15.91 26.90
CA ILE A 107 3.04 -16.33 25.56
C ILE A 107 3.26 -15.10 24.67
N ILE A 108 2.29 -14.19 24.62
CA ILE A 108 2.41 -12.96 23.84
C ILE A 108 3.62 -12.15 24.31
N SER A 109 3.83 -12.03 25.62
CA SER A 109 4.96 -11.29 26.18
C SER A 109 6.30 -11.91 25.79
N ASN A 110 6.40 -13.24 25.78
CA ASN A 110 7.58 -13.98 25.35
C ASN A 110 7.85 -13.84 23.83
N VAL A 111 6.80 -13.90 23.00
CA VAL A 111 6.92 -13.65 21.55
C VAL A 111 7.39 -12.21 21.29
N LEU A 112 6.86 -11.24 22.05
CA LEU A 112 7.25 -9.83 21.94
C LEU A 112 8.65 -9.53 22.51
N SER A 113 9.18 -10.34 23.44
CA SER A 113 10.56 -10.21 23.88
C SER A 113 11.54 -10.76 22.83
N GLU A 114 11.21 -11.86 22.18
CA GLU A 114 12.02 -12.39 21.07
C GLU A 114 11.98 -11.46 19.84
N LEU A 115 10.84 -10.85 19.52
CA LEU A 115 10.80 -9.81 18.48
C LEU A 115 11.70 -8.61 18.77
N ARG A 116 11.83 -8.25 20.05
CA ARG A 116 12.74 -7.18 20.49
C ARG A 116 14.21 -7.62 20.46
N SER A 117 14.51 -8.90 20.67
CA SER A 117 15.87 -9.44 20.54
C SER A 117 16.35 -9.39 19.09
N PHE A 118 15.45 -9.58 18.12
CA PHE A 118 15.69 -9.38 16.69
C PHE A 118 15.78 -7.90 16.25
N GLY A 119 15.69 -6.93 17.17
CA GLY A 119 15.92 -5.52 16.89
C GLY A 119 14.77 -4.80 16.16
N ARG A 120 13.55 -5.34 16.16
CA ARG A 120 12.38 -4.68 15.55
C ARG A 120 11.52 -3.96 16.59
N PRO A 121 11.15 -2.67 16.37
CA PRO A 121 10.35 -1.93 17.33
C PRO A 121 8.89 -2.41 17.31
N VAL A 122 8.35 -2.72 18.49
CA VAL A 122 6.94 -3.03 18.70
C VAL A 122 6.33 -1.97 19.62
N ASP A 123 5.54 -1.06 19.05
CA ASP A 123 4.88 0.04 19.78
C ASP A 123 3.38 -0.22 19.95
N PHE A 124 3.03 -1.36 20.57
CA PHE A 124 1.65 -1.64 20.96
C PHE A 124 1.55 -2.62 22.16
N PRO A 125 0.49 -2.53 22.96
CA PRO A 125 0.33 -3.36 24.15
C PRO A 125 -0.02 -4.82 23.80
N PRO A 126 0.39 -5.81 24.62
CA PRO A 126 0.09 -7.24 24.44
C PRO A 126 -1.41 -7.56 24.30
N SER A 127 -2.28 -6.72 24.86
CA SER A 127 -3.74 -6.86 24.80
C SER A 127 -4.29 -6.85 23.37
N LYS A 128 -3.61 -6.21 22.41
CA LYS A 128 -4.04 -6.16 21.01
C LYS A 128 -3.79 -7.46 20.26
N LEU A 129 -2.86 -8.30 20.72
CA LEU A 129 -2.56 -9.60 20.09
C LEU A 129 -3.46 -10.73 20.61
N LYS A 130 -4.19 -10.51 21.72
CA LYS A 130 -5.11 -11.49 22.31
C LYS A 130 -6.27 -11.86 21.37
N ALA A 131 -6.62 -10.98 20.45
CA ALA A 131 -7.64 -11.25 19.44
C ALA A 131 -7.20 -12.35 18.45
N GLY A 132 -5.89 -12.54 18.24
CA GLY A 132 -5.36 -13.51 17.28
C GLY A 132 -5.57 -13.15 15.80
N TYR A 133 -6.20 -12.01 15.52
CA TYR A 133 -6.43 -11.47 14.18
C TYR A 133 -6.22 -9.95 14.18
N GLY A 134 -5.91 -9.38 13.01
CA GLY A 134 -5.71 -7.96 12.80
C GLY A 134 -4.30 -7.59 12.35
N GLU A 135 -4.12 -6.31 12.03
CA GLU A 135 -2.88 -5.73 11.51
C GLU A 135 -1.67 -6.00 12.41
N GLN A 136 -1.84 -5.92 13.73
CA GLN A 136 -0.75 -6.13 14.69
C GLN A 136 -0.30 -7.60 14.71
N ALA A 137 -1.21 -8.55 14.54
CA ALA A 137 -0.87 -9.98 14.46
C ALA A 137 -0.15 -10.31 13.14
N CYS A 138 -0.63 -9.76 12.01
CA CYS A 138 0.04 -9.92 10.72
C CYS A 138 1.45 -9.32 10.73
N TYR A 139 1.62 -8.11 11.28
CA TYR A 139 2.92 -7.44 11.37
C TYR A 139 3.95 -8.24 12.18
N VAL A 140 3.53 -8.82 13.31
CA VAL A 140 4.40 -9.66 14.15
C VAL A 140 4.85 -10.90 13.39
N LEU A 141 3.92 -11.60 12.74
CA LEU A 141 4.23 -12.79 11.97
C LEU A 141 5.11 -12.47 10.75
N ASP A 142 4.89 -11.34 10.11
CA ASP A 142 5.67 -10.89 8.95
C ASP A 142 7.12 -10.59 9.34
N CYS A 143 7.33 -9.87 10.44
CA CYS A 143 8.65 -9.59 10.99
C CYS A 143 9.39 -10.88 11.37
N LEU A 144 8.71 -11.84 12.00
CA LEU A 144 9.29 -13.14 12.35
C LEU A 144 9.60 -13.98 11.11
N ALA A 145 8.77 -13.92 10.08
CA ALA A 145 8.99 -14.63 8.83
C ALA A 145 10.19 -14.05 8.05
N GLU A 146 10.37 -12.74 8.04
CA GLU A 146 11.57 -12.11 7.47
C GLU A 146 12.85 -12.53 8.17
N GLU A 147 12.83 -12.59 9.50
CA GLU A 147 14.01 -12.97 10.26
C GLU A 147 14.33 -14.47 10.09
N ALA A 148 13.30 -15.32 10.04
CA ALA A 148 13.46 -16.73 9.68
C ALA A 148 14.00 -16.90 8.25
N LEU A 149 13.56 -16.09 7.28
CA LEU A 149 14.10 -16.10 5.90
C LEU A 149 15.56 -15.63 5.83
N ARG A 150 15.92 -14.62 6.63
CA ARG A 150 17.31 -14.15 6.75
C ARG A 150 18.22 -15.22 7.33
N TYR A 151 17.78 -15.89 8.40
CA TYR A 151 18.56 -16.95 9.04
C TYR A 151 18.69 -18.20 8.15
N THR A 152 17.65 -18.55 7.40
CA THR A 152 17.69 -19.67 6.44
C THR A 152 18.48 -19.37 5.17
N GLY A 153 18.89 -18.10 4.95
CA GLY A 153 19.72 -17.70 3.82
C GLY A 153 19.03 -17.93 2.47
N PHE A 154 17.71 -17.73 2.40
CA PHE A 154 16.95 -18.01 1.18
C PHE A 154 17.48 -17.16 0.01
N SER A 155 17.90 -17.84 -1.05
CA SER A 155 18.26 -17.24 -2.33
C SER A 155 17.30 -17.73 -3.40
N TRP A 156 16.89 -16.83 -4.29
CA TRP A 156 16.07 -17.17 -5.44
C TRP A 156 16.82 -18.15 -6.33
N LYS A 157 16.40 -19.42 -6.32
CA LYS A 157 16.88 -20.40 -7.28
C LYS A 157 16.39 -20.00 -8.67
N ARG A 158 17.23 -20.18 -9.70
CA ARG A 158 16.81 -19.97 -11.09
C ARG A 158 15.53 -20.79 -11.35
N PRO A 159 14.50 -20.24 -12.01
CA PRO A 159 13.29 -20.99 -12.32
C PRO A 159 13.65 -22.28 -13.06
N ALA A 160 13.38 -23.42 -12.43
CA ALA A 160 13.44 -24.72 -13.09
C ALA A 160 12.08 -24.93 -13.75
N TYR A 161 12.05 -24.83 -15.08
CA TYR A 161 10.87 -25.23 -15.84
C TYR A 161 10.67 -26.73 -15.61
N PRO A 162 9.44 -27.19 -15.29
CA PRO A 162 9.17 -28.61 -15.21
C PRO A 162 9.44 -29.20 -16.59
N THR A 163 10.51 -29.99 -16.72
CA THR A 163 10.62 -30.92 -17.83
C THR A 163 9.49 -31.91 -17.60
N GLU A 164 8.53 -31.97 -18.53
CA GLU A 164 7.50 -33.00 -18.53
C GLU A 164 8.21 -34.35 -18.37
N GLU A 165 7.80 -35.12 -17.34
CA GLU A 165 8.19 -36.52 -17.20
C GLU A 165 7.64 -37.25 -18.42
N LEU A 166 8.42 -37.25 -19.51
CA LEU A 166 8.32 -38.28 -20.53
C LEU A 166 8.58 -39.58 -19.76
N GLU A 167 7.54 -40.40 -19.66
CA GLU A 167 7.65 -41.76 -19.17
C GLU A 167 8.92 -42.37 -19.77
N GLU A 168 9.82 -42.80 -18.89
CA GLU A 168 11.04 -43.53 -19.24
C GLU A 168 10.61 -44.83 -19.94
N GLU A 169 10.32 -44.76 -21.24
CA GLU A 169 10.54 -45.89 -22.12
C GLU A 169 12.04 -46.08 -22.18
N GLU A 170 12.47 -47.27 -21.77
CA GLU A 170 13.82 -47.80 -21.81
C GLU A 170 14.36 -47.73 -23.25
N ILE A 171 14.88 -46.57 -23.66
CA ILE A 171 15.60 -46.40 -24.92
C ILE A 171 16.99 -47.00 -24.70
N THR A 172 17.15 -48.23 -25.16
CA THR A 172 18.43 -48.85 -25.45
C THR A 172 19.35 -47.85 -26.17
N GLU A 173 20.51 -47.62 -25.58
CA GLU A 173 21.65 -46.86 -26.09
C GLU A 173 21.83 -47.06 -27.61
N ASP A 174 21.60 -46.01 -28.41
CA ASP A 174 22.10 -45.91 -29.78
C ASP A 174 23.12 -44.76 -29.84
N ASP A 175 24.38 -45.18 -30.03
CA ASP A 175 25.63 -44.45 -29.86
C ASP A 175 25.91 -43.49 -31.04
N ALA A 176 24.96 -42.60 -31.36
CA ALA A 176 25.01 -41.77 -32.58
C ALA A 176 25.00 -40.25 -32.36
N GLU A 177 24.77 -39.73 -31.15
CA GLU A 177 24.67 -38.26 -30.91
C GLU A 177 25.83 -37.61 -30.15
N LEU A 178 26.98 -38.29 -29.99
CA LEU A 178 28.17 -37.70 -29.34
C LEU A 178 29.27 -37.23 -30.31
N THR A 179 29.05 -37.30 -31.64
CA THR A 179 30.05 -36.98 -32.67
C THR A 179 29.87 -35.63 -33.39
N LEU A 180 28.88 -34.81 -33.03
CA LEU A 180 28.69 -33.50 -33.66
C LEU A 180 29.43 -32.36 -32.96
N SER A 181 29.57 -32.41 -31.62
CA SER A 181 30.28 -31.34 -30.87
C SER A 181 31.81 -31.46 -30.89
N LYS A 182 32.37 -32.60 -31.34
CA LYS A 182 33.83 -32.79 -31.42
C LYS A 182 34.41 -32.51 -32.82
N LEU A 183 33.55 -32.26 -33.81
CA LEU A 183 33.96 -31.90 -35.18
C LEU A 183 33.98 -30.38 -35.42
N GLU A 184 33.44 -29.56 -34.52
CA GLU A 184 33.48 -28.10 -34.65
C GLU A 184 34.75 -27.48 -34.03
N GLU A 185 35.45 -28.20 -33.13
CA GLU A 185 36.66 -27.73 -32.45
C GLU A 185 37.98 -28.12 -33.17
N ASP A 186 37.93 -28.95 -34.22
CA ASP A 186 39.09 -29.42 -34.99
C ASP A 186 39.25 -28.73 -36.37
N VAL A 187 38.48 -27.67 -36.66
CA VAL A 187 38.53 -26.94 -37.94
C VAL A 187 39.40 -25.68 -37.85
N VAL A 188 40.59 -25.80 -37.26
CA VAL A 188 41.65 -24.78 -37.38
C VAL A 188 42.99 -25.48 -37.64
N GLU A 189 43.53 -25.18 -38.83
CA GLU A 189 44.90 -25.45 -39.30
C GLU A 189 45.30 -26.91 -39.59
N GLU A 190 44.97 -27.38 -40.80
CA GLU A 190 46.02 -27.95 -41.67
C GLU A 190 45.86 -27.38 -43.10
N GLU A 191 46.88 -26.64 -43.54
CA GLU A 191 47.12 -26.41 -44.96
C GLU A 191 47.29 -27.77 -45.66
N SER A 192 46.33 -28.14 -46.50
CA SER A 192 46.52 -29.22 -47.47
C SER A 192 45.83 -28.87 -48.79
N ASP A 193 46.71 -28.51 -49.72
CA ASP A 193 46.58 -28.36 -51.16
C ASP A 193 45.59 -29.35 -51.79
N ASN A 194 44.41 -28.88 -52.21
CA ASN A 194 43.54 -29.58 -53.17
C ASN A 194 42.53 -28.59 -53.77
N GLU A 195 43.03 -27.75 -54.67
CA GLU A 195 42.24 -26.84 -55.52
C GLU A 195 41.51 -27.54 -56.69
N ASP A 196 41.48 -28.87 -56.79
CA ASP A 196 41.02 -29.57 -58.01
C ASP A 196 39.89 -30.59 -57.76
N ASN A 197 38.67 -30.14 -57.43
CA ASN A 197 37.46 -30.95 -57.70
C ASN A 197 36.13 -30.15 -57.68
N PHE A 198 36.12 -28.95 -58.24
CA PHE A 198 34.87 -28.38 -58.72
C PHE A 198 34.56 -28.96 -60.10
N ILE A 199 33.73 -30.00 -60.13
CA ILE A 199 33.23 -30.57 -61.39
C ILE A 199 32.34 -29.51 -62.06
N ASP A 200 32.93 -28.73 -62.96
CA ASP A 200 32.21 -27.71 -63.72
C ASP A 200 31.16 -28.38 -64.63
N LEU A 201 29.89 -28.18 -64.27
CA LEU A 201 28.71 -28.66 -64.99
C LEU A 201 28.71 -28.21 -66.46
N ASN A 202 29.43 -27.13 -66.79
CA ASN A 202 29.61 -26.69 -68.18
C ASN A 202 30.63 -27.52 -68.96
N VAL A 203 31.66 -28.08 -68.30
CA VAL A 203 32.64 -28.99 -68.94
C VAL A 203 32.00 -30.34 -69.27
N LEU A 204 31.16 -30.88 -68.37
CA LEU A 204 30.38 -32.10 -68.67
C LEU A 204 29.39 -31.88 -69.83
N LYS A 205 28.74 -30.72 -69.90
CA LYS A 205 27.87 -30.36 -71.04
C LYS A 205 28.66 -30.22 -72.34
N ALA A 206 29.84 -29.62 -72.31
CA ALA A 206 30.68 -29.51 -73.50
C ALA A 206 31.21 -30.87 -73.98
N GLN A 207 31.47 -31.81 -73.06
CA GLN A 207 31.84 -33.19 -73.38
C GLN A 207 30.69 -34.00 -73.99
N THR A 208 29.46 -33.86 -73.49
CA THR A 208 28.29 -34.54 -74.09
C THR A 208 28.01 -34.01 -75.51
N TYR A 209 28.07 -32.70 -75.75
CA TYR A 209 27.91 -32.15 -77.11
C TYR A 209 29.06 -32.55 -78.07
N ARG A 210 30.30 -32.72 -77.57
CA ARG A 210 31.43 -33.22 -78.39
C ARG A 210 31.34 -34.71 -78.68
N SER A 211 30.78 -35.50 -77.76
CA SER A 211 30.55 -36.94 -77.98
C SER A 211 29.40 -37.17 -78.96
N ASP A 212 28.31 -36.40 -78.86
CA ASP A 212 27.15 -36.50 -79.76
C ASP A 212 27.49 -36.17 -81.23
N MET A 213 28.41 -35.25 -81.48
CA MET A 213 28.87 -34.93 -82.86
C MET A 213 29.80 -35.97 -83.47
N ASN A 214 30.47 -36.79 -82.66
CA ASN A 214 31.41 -37.83 -83.12
C ASN A 214 30.77 -39.23 -83.16
N ASP A 215 29.72 -39.48 -82.37
CA ASP A 215 28.93 -40.71 -82.40
C ASP A 215 27.79 -40.67 -83.41
N SER A 216 27.18 -39.51 -83.66
CA SER A 216 26.12 -39.42 -84.69
C SER A 216 26.66 -39.64 -86.12
N ALA A 217 27.93 -39.29 -86.37
CA ALA A 217 28.61 -39.56 -87.64
C ALA A 217 29.06 -41.03 -87.82
N LYS A 218 29.07 -41.83 -86.75
CA LYS A 218 29.38 -43.28 -86.78
C LYS A 218 28.13 -44.17 -86.65
N GLN A 219 27.00 -43.63 -86.18
CA GLN A 219 25.76 -44.37 -85.97
C GLN A 219 24.84 -44.46 -87.20
N GLU A 220 25.18 -43.82 -88.33
CA GLU A 220 24.45 -43.97 -89.61
C GLU A 220 25.11 -44.92 -90.62
N GLU A 221 26.16 -45.64 -90.24
CA GLU A 221 26.59 -46.82 -90.99
C GLU A 221 25.78 -48.00 -90.45
N ILE A 222 24.76 -48.41 -91.21
CA ILE A 222 23.84 -49.51 -90.89
C ILE A 222 24.65 -50.69 -90.35
N LEU A 223 24.58 -50.93 -89.04
CA LEU A 223 25.15 -52.09 -88.36
C LEU A 223 24.44 -53.34 -88.90
N GLN A 224 24.95 -53.92 -89.98
CA GLN A 224 24.54 -55.25 -90.41
C GLN A 224 25.15 -56.23 -89.42
N SER A 225 24.31 -56.81 -88.57
CA SER A 225 24.69 -57.87 -87.64
C SER A 225 25.21 -59.07 -88.45
N THR A 226 26.53 -59.30 -88.42
CA THR A 226 27.13 -60.57 -88.88
C THR A 226 27.04 -61.66 -87.80
N THR A 227 26.29 -61.42 -86.72
CA THR A 227 26.12 -62.32 -85.59
C THR A 227 25.07 -63.39 -85.91
N ASP A 228 25.48 -64.65 -85.81
CA ASP A 228 24.62 -65.81 -85.97
C ASP A 228 23.56 -65.87 -84.86
N ALA A 229 22.34 -66.29 -85.19
CA ALA A 229 21.22 -66.33 -84.25
C ALA A 229 21.50 -67.25 -83.05
N ALA A 230 22.33 -68.28 -83.25
CA ALA A 230 22.76 -69.19 -82.19
C ALA A 230 23.75 -68.52 -81.21
N GLU A 231 24.70 -67.74 -81.70
CA GLU A 231 25.65 -67.00 -80.85
C GLU A 231 24.93 -65.90 -80.04
N TRP A 232 23.94 -65.25 -80.64
CA TRP A 232 23.11 -64.28 -79.94
C TRP A 232 22.28 -64.93 -78.82
N ASN A 233 21.68 -66.10 -79.07
CA ASN A 233 20.94 -66.83 -78.04
C ASN A 233 21.84 -67.28 -76.88
N LEU A 234 23.06 -67.74 -77.16
CA LEU A 234 24.01 -68.11 -76.11
C LEU A 234 24.42 -66.90 -75.26
N GLU A 235 24.58 -65.73 -75.90
CA GLU A 235 24.88 -64.49 -75.18
C GLU A 235 23.68 -64.00 -74.36
N VAL A 236 22.46 -64.14 -74.87
CA VAL A 236 21.23 -63.87 -74.11
C VAL A 236 21.15 -64.80 -72.91
N GLU A 237 21.37 -66.11 -73.07
CA GLU A 237 21.37 -67.08 -71.96
C GLU A 237 22.48 -66.80 -70.94
N ARG A 238 23.65 -66.31 -71.39
CA ARG A 238 24.75 -65.90 -70.52
C ARG A 238 24.43 -64.66 -69.69
N VAL A 239 23.72 -63.69 -70.27
CA VAL A 239 23.41 -62.39 -69.66
C VAL A 239 22.06 -62.43 -68.90
N LEU A 240 21.18 -63.39 -69.18
CA LEU A 240 19.88 -63.58 -68.53
C LEU A 240 19.95 -63.62 -66.99
N PRO A 241 20.94 -64.29 -66.35
CA PRO A 241 21.10 -64.27 -64.90
C PRO A 241 21.52 -62.90 -64.36
N GLN A 242 22.24 -62.09 -65.15
CA GLN A 242 22.67 -60.74 -64.78
C GLN A 242 21.55 -59.71 -64.97
N LEU A 243 20.63 -59.95 -65.90
CA LEU A 243 19.42 -59.15 -66.13
C LEU A 243 18.26 -59.52 -65.21
N LYS A 244 18.36 -60.65 -64.51
CA LYS A 244 17.40 -61.03 -63.47
C LYS A 244 17.63 -60.13 -62.25
N VAL A 245 17.10 -58.92 -62.32
CA VAL A 245 17.05 -57.96 -61.22
C VAL A 245 16.17 -58.56 -60.13
N THR A 246 16.78 -59.32 -59.23
CA THR A 246 16.13 -59.65 -57.95
C THR A 246 16.17 -58.37 -57.14
N VAL A 247 15.08 -57.61 -57.17
CA VAL A 247 14.85 -56.51 -56.23
C VAL A 247 14.78 -57.15 -54.84
N LYS A 248 15.93 -57.27 -54.18
CA LYS A 248 15.96 -57.58 -52.76
C LYS A 248 15.40 -56.35 -52.08
N THR A 249 14.28 -56.51 -51.37
CA THR A 249 13.71 -55.48 -50.50
C THR A 249 14.70 -55.24 -49.36
N ASP A 250 15.71 -54.41 -49.61
CA ASP A 250 16.68 -54.01 -48.63
C ASP A 250 16.10 -52.83 -47.83
N ASN A 251 16.35 -52.80 -46.53
CA ASN A 251 15.82 -51.74 -45.64
C ASN A 251 16.50 -50.37 -45.87
N LYS A 252 17.39 -50.30 -46.88
CA LYS A 252 18.03 -49.10 -47.44
C LYS A 252 17.32 -48.58 -48.68
N ASP A 253 16.18 -49.17 -49.06
CA ASP A 253 15.35 -48.68 -50.15
C ASP A 253 14.68 -47.37 -49.71
N TRP A 254 15.02 -46.28 -50.39
CA TRP A 254 14.45 -44.95 -50.16
C TRP A 254 12.91 -44.95 -50.22
N ARG A 255 12.33 -45.93 -50.91
CA ARG A 255 10.86 -46.12 -50.98
C ARG A 255 10.25 -46.40 -49.62
N ILE A 256 10.92 -47.20 -48.77
CA ILE A 256 10.46 -47.50 -47.40
C ILE A 256 10.53 -46.24 -46.54
N HIS A 257 11.59 -45.43 -46.68
CA HIS A 257 11.71 -44.15 -45.98
C HIS A 257 10.66 -43.12 -46.43
N VAL A 258 10.32 -43.09 -47.72
CA VAL A 258 9.25 -42.22 -48.25
C VAL A 258 7.88 -42.67 -47.72
N ASP A 259 7.61 -43.98 -47.68
CA ASP A 259 6.38 -44.52 -47.11
C ASP A 259 6.29 -44.23 -45.60
N GLN A 260 7.39 -44.35 -44.86
CA GLN A 260 7.50 -43.95 -43.45
C GLN A 260 7.23 -42.45 -43.26
N MET A 261 7.79 -41.59 -44.11
CA MET A 261 7.55 -40.14 -44.05
C MET A 261 6.07 -39.80 -44.30
N HIS A 262 5.41 -40.49 -45.23
CA HIS A 262 3.97 -40.35 -45.43
C HIS A 262 3.18 -40.81 -44.20
N GLN A 263 3.54 -41.95 -43.60
CA GLN A 263 2.90 -42.44 -42.37
C GLN A 263 3.05 -41.47 -41.19
N HIS A 264 4.24 -40.89 -40.99
CA HIS A 264 4.47 -39.87 -39.97
C HIS A 264 3.69 -38.59 -40.25
N LYS A 265 3.65 -38.14 -41.51
CA LYS A 265 2.85 -36.98 -41.91
C LYS A 265 1.37 -37.18 -41.59
N ASP A 266 0.80 -38.33 -41.93
CA ASP A 266 -0.60 -38.64 -41.67
C ASP A 266 -0.87 -38.73 -40.14
N GLY A 267 0.07 -39.28 -39.38
CA GLY A 267 0.01 -39.28 -37.90
C GLY A 267 0.06 -37.88 -37.29
N ILE A 268 0.90 -36.99 -37.82
CA ILE A 268 0.97 -35.59 -37.41
C ILE A 268 -0.33 -34.87 -37.79
N GLU A 269 -0.87 -35.09 -38.98
CA GLU A 269 -2.11 -34.45 -39.43
C GLU A 269 -3.31 -34.90 -38.58
N SER A 270 -3.39 -36.18 -38.21
CA SER A 270 -4.41 -36.70 -37.29
C SER A 270 -4.30 -36.07 -35.90
N SER A 271 -3.10 -36.07 -35.31
CA SER A 271 -2.89 -35.49 -33.97
C SER A 271 -3.10 -33.96 -33.95
N LEU A 272 -2.74 -33.25 -35.02
CA LEU A 272 -3.04 -31.84 -35.20
C LEU A 272 -4.55 -31.60 -35.26
N ASN A 273 -5.30 -32.43 -35.98
CA ASN A 273 -6.74 -32.29 -36.09
C ASN A 273 -7.45 -32.56 -34.73
N GLU A 274 -6.98 -33.55 -33.98
CA GLU A 274 -7.48 -33.85 -32.64
C GLU A 274 -7.19 -32.71 -31.65
N THR A 275 -5.95 -32.24 -31.59
CA THR A 275 -5.53 -31.11 -30.73
C THR A 275 -6.27 -29.82 -31.07
N ARG A 276 -6.46 -29.53 -32.36
CA ARG A 276 -7.30 -28.43 -32.82
C ARG A 276 -8.75 -28.58 -32.34
N GLY A 277 -9.32 -29.78 -32.43
CA GLY A 277 -10.66 -30.07 -31.92
C GLY A 277 -10.78 -29.86 -30.40
N TYR A 278 -9.77 -30.23 -29.62
CA TYR A 278 -9.73 -29.94 -28.18
C TYR A 278 -9.65 -28.43 -27.91
N LEU A 279 -8.81 -27.71 -28.65
CA LEU A 279 -8.67 -26.26 -28.52
C LEU A 279 -9.98 -25.53 -28.86
N ASP A 280 -10.67 -25.94 -29.92
CA ASP A 280 -11.97 -25.37 -30.31
C ASP A 280 -13.04 -25.63 -29.25
N LYS A 281 -13.03 -26.81 -28.61
CA LYS A 281 -13.95 -27.10 -27.49
C LYS A 281 -13.66 -26.17 -26.31
N LEU A 282 -12.40 -26.01 -25.92
CA LEU A 282 -12.00 -25.10 -24.84
C LEU A 282 -12.36 -23.65 -25.18
N HIS A 283 -12.11 -23.20 -26.40
CA HIS A 283 -12.47 -21.87 -26.85
C HIS A 283 -13.98 -21.62 -26.75
N ASN A 284 -14.79 -22.59 -27.16
CA ASN A 284 -16.24 -22.51 -27.07
C ASN A 284 -16.74 -22.53 -25.62
N GLU A 285 -16.13 -23.34 -24.75
CA GLU A 285 -16.46 -23.36 -23.32
C GLU A 285 -16.11 -22.03 -22.65
N ILE A 286 -14.92 -21.49 -22.90
CA ILE A 286 -14.48 -20.19 -22.40
C ILE A 286 -15.44 -19.10 -22.88
N SER A 287 -15.76 -19.05 -24.17
CA SER A 287 -16.70 -18.08 -24.74
C SER A 287 -18.07 -18.15 -24.08
N ARG A 288 -18.63 -19.36 -23.87
CA ARG A 288 -19.89 -19.55 -23.15
C ARG A 288 -19.81 -19.10 -21.70
N THR A 289 -18.69 -19.33 -21.02
CA THR A 289 -18.52 -18.85 -19.64
C THR A 289 -18.40 -17.33 -19.55
N LEU A 290 -17.71 -16.69 -20.50
CA LEU A 290 -17.61 -15.24 -20.61
C LEU A 290 -18.98 -14.60 -20.88
N GLU A 291 -19.80 -15.18 -21.76
CA GLU A 291 -21.17 -14.70 -22.00
C GLU A 291 -22.06 -14.82 -20.75
N LYS A 292 -21.91 -15.91 -19.98
CA LYS A 292 -22.59 -16.09 -18.70
C LYS A 292 -22.13 -15.09 -17.64
N ILE A 293 -20.84 -14.75 -17.62
CA ILE A 293 -20.30 -13.72 -16.72
C ILE A 293 -20.85 -12.35 -17.12
N ASN A 294 -20.74 -11.98 -18.39
CA ASN A 294 -21.23 -10.71 -18.91
C ASN A 294 -22.74 -10.52 -18.69
N SER A 295 -23.55 -11.57 -18.89
CA SER A 295 -25.00 -11.50 -18.59
C SER A 295 -25.28 -11.33 -17.10
N ARG A 296 -24.53 -12.01 -16.23
CA ARG A 296 -24.65 -11.83 -14.76
C ARG A 296 -24.19 -10.45 -14.32
N GLU A 297 -23.11 -9.92 -14.89
CA GLU A 297 -22.63 -8.56 -14.63
C GLU A 297 -23.66 -7.52 -15.04
N LYS A 298 -24.22 -7.63 -16.25
CA LYS A 298 -25.32 -6.75 -16.71
C LYS A 298 -26.52 -6.82 -15.78
N TYR A 299 -26.89 -8.03 -15.32
CA TYR A 299 -27.98 -8.20 -14.37
C TYR A 299 -27.68 -7.53 -13.02
N ILE A 300 -26.50 -7.78 -12.44
CA ILE A 300 -26.08 -7.15 -11.18
C ILE A 300 -26.03 -5.63 -11.31
N ASN A 301 -25.44 -5.12 -12.39
CA ASN A 301 -25.39 -3.69 -12.67
C ASN A 301 -26.79 -3.10 -12.76
N SER A 302 -27.72 -3.75 -13.47
CA SER A 302 -29.11 -3.27 -13.53
C SER A 302 -29.82 -3.21 -12.17
N GLN A 303 -29.51 -4.14 -11.25
CA GLN A 303 -30.05 -4.13 -9.90
C GLN A 303 -29.41 -3.04 -9.03
N LEU A 304 -28.10 -2.84 -9.18
CA LEU A 304 -27.34 -1.85 -8.40
C LEU A 304 -27.51 -0.42 -8.92
N GLU A 305 -27.82 -0.22 -10.20
CA GLU A 305 -27.97 1.10 -10.82
C GLU A 305 -28.97 1.98 -10.04
N HIS A 306 -30.15 1.43 -9.73
CA HIS A 306 -31.17 2.15 -8.98
C HIS A 306 -30.71 2.44 -7.55
N LEU A 307 -30.12 1.45 -6.87
CA LEU A 307 -29.66 1.59 -5.49
C LEU A 307 -28.53 2.63 -5.37
N VAL A 308 -27.63 2.68 -6.36
CA VAL A 308 -26.58 3.70 -6.45
C VAL A 308 -27.19 5.06 -6.71
N GLN A 309 -28.22 5.16 -7.54
CA GLN A 309 -28.92 6.41 -7.79
C GLN A 309 -29.67 6.93 -6.54
N GLU A 310 -30.32 6.04 -5.79
CA GLU A 310 -30.92 6.35 -4.48
C GLU A 310 -29.87 6.78 -3.45
N TYR A 311 -28.72 6.12 -3.40
CA TYR A 311 -27.62 6.51 -2.53
C TYR A 311 -27.11 7.92 -2.88
N ARG A 312 -26.95 8.22 -4.18
CA ARG A 312 -26.54 9.55 -4.66
C ARG A 312 -27.56 10.62 -4.31
N SER A 313 -28.85 10.34 -4.46
CA SER A 313 -29.90 11.31 -4.10
C SER A 313 -29.97 11.52 -2.59
N ALA A 314 -29.85 10.46 -1.79
CA ALA A 314 -29.78 10.56 -0.33
C ALA A 314 -28.53 11.34 0.13
N GLN A 315 -27.38 11.14 -0.51
CA GLN A 315 -26.17 11.89 -0.23
C GLN A 315 -26.32 13.38 -0.56
N ALA A 316 -26.97 13.72 -1.67
CA ALA A 316 -27.28 15.10 -2.03
C ALA A 316 -28.20 15.76 -0.98
N LEU A 317 -29.28 15.08 -0.57
CA LEU A 317 -30.18 15.56 0.47
C LEU A 317 -29.46 15.76 1.81
N LEU A 318 -28.56 14.85 2.17
CA LEU A 318 -27.75 14.97 3.39
C LEU A 318 -26.77 16.15 3.31
N SER A 319 -26.16 16.41 2.14
CA SER A 319 -25.30 17.59 1.95
C SER A 319 -26.09 18.90 2.07
N GLU A 320 -27.29 18.96 1.48
CA GLU A 320 -28.17 20.12 1.58
C GLU A 320 -28.64 20.36 3.03
N ALA A 321 -29.00 19.30 3.76
CA ALA A 321 -29.39 19.41 5.16
C ALA A 321 -28.24 19.88 6.06
N LYS A 322 -27.00 19.42 5.78
CA LYS A 322 -25.80 19.87 6.49
C LYS A 322 -25.50 21.34 6.24
N GLU A 323 -25.64 21.81 5.00
CA GLU A 323 -25.47 23.21 4.64
C GLU A 323 -26.49 24.09 5.37
N LYS A 324 -27.78 23.74 5.34
CA LYS A 324 -28.83 24.45 6.09
C LYS A 324 -28.58 24.48 7.60
N TYR A 325 -28.09 23.38 8.16
CA TYR A 325 -27.71 23.34 9.58
C TYR A 325 -26.52 24.25 9.88
N GLN A 326 -25.50 24.27 9.02
CA GLN A 326 -24.33 25.12 9.17
C GLN A 326 -24.69 26.60 9.07
N GLU A 327 -25.55 26.98 8.11
CA GLU A 327 -26.10 28.33 7.99
C GLU A 327 -26.89 28.73 9.24
N GLY A 328 -27.80 27.85 9.70
CA GLY A 328 -28.58 28.07 10.92
C GLY A 328 -27.69 28.19 12.17
N SER A 329 -26.66 27.35 12.29
CA SER A 329 -25.70 27.40 13.39
C SER A 329 -24.88 28.69 13.35
N GLY A 330 -24.42 29.14 12.19
CA GLY A 330 -23.74 30.43 12.03
C GLY A 330 -24.63 31.61 12.42
N GLY A 331 -25.90 31.57 12.02
CA GLY A 331 -26.90 32.58 12.42
C GLY A 331 -27.16 32.61 13.93
N VAL A 332 -27.18 31.45 14.59
CA VAL A 332 -27.30 31.36 16.06
C VAL A 332 -26.06 31.93 16.74
N THR A 333 -24.86 31.60 16.27
CA THR A 333 -23.61 32.14 16.82
C THR A 333 -23.55 33.66 16.69
N GLU A 334 -23.96 34.22 15.55
CA GLU A 334 -23.99 35.68 15.37
C GLU A 334 -25.01 36.34 16.30
N ARG A 335 -26.20 35.74 16.47
CA ARG A 335 -27.19 36.24 17.44
C ARG A 335 -26.68 36.17 18.88
N ILE A 336 -25.94 35.11 19.25
CA ILE A 336 -25.30 35.00 20.57
C ILE A 336 -24.25 36.11 20.74
N ARG A 337 -23.45 36.40 19.70
CA ARG A 337 -22.47 37.49 19.70
C ARG A 337 -23.15 38.84 19.94
N VAL A 338 -24.20 39.14 19.18
CA VAL A 338 -25.00 40.37 19.32
C VAL A 338 -25.65 40.47 20.70
N LEU A 339 -26.20 39.37 21.24
CA LEU A 339 -26.78 39.36 22.59
C LEU A 339 -25.75 39.63 23.67
N SER A 340 -24.53 39.08 23.54
CA SER A 340 -23.42 39.38 24.44
C SER A 340 -23.05 40.86 24.40
N GLU A 341 -22.96 41.45 23.20
CA GLU A 341 -22.67 42.88 23.01
C GLU A 341 -23.75 43.78 23.63
N ILE A 342 -25.03 43.44 23.42
CA ILE A 342 -26.15 44.16 24.04
C ILE A 342 -26.12 44.01 25.56
N THR A 343 -25.78 42.84 26.08
CA THR A 343 -25.70 42.60 27.52
C THR A 343 -24.56 43.39 28.15
N GLU A 344 -23.42 43.50 27.47
CA GLU A 344 -22.30 44.35 27.91
C GLU A 344 -22.67 45.84 27.88
N LEU A 345 -23.38 46.29 26.84
CA LEU A 345 -23.93 47.65 26.78
C LEU A 345 -24.91 47.91 27.93
N LEU A 346 -25.75 46.95 28.26
CA LEU A 346 -26.74 47.06 29.34
C LEU A 346 -26.03 47.14 30.71
N GLU A 347 -25.01 46.31 30.95
CA GLU A 347 -24.23 46.38 32.20
C GLU A 347 -23.45 47.70 32.31
N ARG A 348 -22.92 48.22 31.20
CA ARG A 348 -22.28 49.54 31.16
C ARG A 348 -23.26 50.66 31.53
N VAL A 349 -24.46 50.67 30.93
CA VAL A 349 -25.50 51.64 31.27
C VAL A 349 -25.93 51.49 32.72
N LYS A 350 -26.09 50.26 33.21
CA LYS A 350 -26.43 49.98 34.61
C LYS A 350 -25.36 50.55 35.56
N GLN A 351 -24.08 50.32 35.27
CA GLN A 351 -22.97 50.87 36.05
C GLN A 351 -22.96 52.40 36.02
N GLU A 352 -23.16 53.03 34.86
CA GLU A 352 -23.31 54.49 34.78
C GLU A 352 -24.50 55.01 35.58
N THR A 353 -25.64 54.29 35.58
CA THR A 353 -26.81 54.68 36.37
C THR A 353 -26.59 54.50 37.87
N GLU A 354 -25.81 53.50 38.29
CA GLU A 354 -25.43 53.27 39.69
C GLU A 354 -24.39 54.28 40.18
N GLU A 355 -23.42 54.65 39.34
CA GLU A 355 -22.50 55.76 39.58
C GLU A 355 -23.24 57.10 39.67
N LYS A 356 -24.17 57.38 38.76
CA LYS A 356 -25.02 58.57 38.83
C LYS A 356 -25.92 58.53 40.06
N GLY A 357 -26.51 57.38 40.39
CA GLY A 357 -27.37 57.17 41.54
C GLY A 357 -26.61 57.37 42.86
N SER A 358 -25.40 56.81 42.98
CA SER A 358 -24.52 57.02 44.12
C SER A 358 -24.06 58.46 44.21
N SER A 359 -23.72 59.13 43.10
CA SER A 359 -23.38 60.56 43.10
C SER A 359 -24.55 61.48 43.48
N MET A 360 -25.79 61.11 43.12
CA MET A 360 -26.99 61.87 43.46
C MET A 360 -27.46 61.62 44.89
N THR A 361 -27.16 60.44 45.44
CA THR A 361 -27.44 60.07 46.84
C THR A 361 -26.31 60.52 47.78
N ASP A 362 -25.11 60.77 47.25
CA ASP A 362 -24.00 61.32 48.00
C ASP A 362 -24.31 62.78 48.39
N GLY A 363 -24.77 62.95 49.63
CA GLY A 363 -24.97 64.26 50.24
C GLY A 363 -23.65 64.97 50.59
N ALA A 364 -22.47 64.37 50.41
CA ALA A 364 -21.19 64.97 50.78
C ALA A 364 -20.90 66.32 50.09
N PRO A 365 -21.22 66.56 48.80
CA PRO A 365 -21.09 67.88 48.19
C PRO A 365 -21.99 68.91 48.90
N LEU A 366 -23.22 68.52 49.24
CA LEU A 366 -24.16 69.37 49.96
C LEU A 366 -23.66 69.69 51.38
N VAL A 367 -23.08 68.71 52.06
CA VAL A 367 -22.45 68.88 53.38
C VAL A 367 -21.22 69.80 53.29
N LYS A 368 -20.37 69.66 52.27
CA LYS A 368 -19.22 70.55 52.04
C LYS A 368 -19.66 71.99 51.79
N ILE A 369 -20.71 72.20 50.97
CA ILE A 369 -21.30 73.53 50.76
C ILE A 369 -21.83 74.09 52.08
N LYS A 370 -22.56 73.28 52.85
CA LYS A 370 -23.08 73.69 54.16
C LYS A 370 -21.93 74.09 55.11
N GLN A 371 -20.86 73.29 55.20
CA GLN A 371 -19.68 73.58 56.02
C GLN A 371 -18.97 74.87 55.59
N ALA A 372 -18.79 75.10 54.29
CA ALA A 372 -18.22 76.34 53.76
C ALA A 372 -19.09 77.55 54.12
N LEU A 373 -20.42 77.42 54.05
CA LEU A 373 -21.38 78.44 54.46
C LEU A 373 -21.26 78.75 55.97
N THR A 374 -21.13 77.73 56.83
CA THR A 374 -20.93 77.95 58.27
C THR A 374 -19.60 78.63 58.55
N LYS A 375 -18.54 78.27 57.82
CA LYS A 375 -17.22 78.90 57.94
C LYS A 375 -17.27 80.37 57.55
N LEU A 376 -17.89 80.70 56.41
CA LEU A 376 -18.08 82.09 55.98
C LEU A 376 -18.87 82.90 57.02
N LYS A 377 -19.93 82.32 57.61
CA LYS A 377 -20.67 82.99 58.70
C LYS A 377 -19.78 83.26 59.92
N GLN A 378 -18.94 82.31 60.30
CA GLN A 378 -18.00 82.50 61.41
C GLN A 378 -16.97 83.58 61.10
N GLU A 379 -16.45 83.62 59.87
CA GLU A 379 -15.54 84.66 59.39
C GLU A 379 -16.22 86.04 59.38
N THR A 380 -17.50 86.13 58.98
CA THR A 380 -18.28 87.39 59.07
C THR A 380 -18.40 87.87 60.51
N ILE A 381 -18.77 86.99 61.45
CA ILE A 381 -18.87 87.34 62.88
C ILE A 381 -17.51 87.79 63.42
N GLN A 382 -16.43 87.13 63.03
CA GLN A 382 -15.09 87.50 63.44
C GLN A 382 -14.68 88.87 62.89
N MET A 383 -14.98 89.16 61.62
CA MET A 383 -14.76 90.47 61.01
C MET A 383 -15.60 91.56 61.70
N ASP A 384 -16.86 91.29 62.04
CA ASP A 384 -17.71 92.25 62.77
C ASP A 384 -17.14 92.58 64.16
N ILE A 385 -16.62 91.59 64.89
CA ILE A 385 -15.95 91.82 66.18
C ILE A 385 -14.67 92.65 65.98
N GLN A 386 -13.87 92.34 64.94
CA GLN A 386 -12.66 93.11 64.63
C GLN A 386 -12.99 94.56 64.28
N ILE A 387 -14.03 94.79 63.48
CA ILE A 387 -14.53 96.13 63.14
C ILE A 387 -14.96 96.84 64.44
N GLY A 388 -15.75 96.19 65.30
CA GLY A 388 -16.19 96.79 66.56
C GLY A 388 -15.03 97.15 67.51
N VAL A 389 -13.99 96.31 67.59
CA VAL A 389 -12.78 96.62 68.38
C VAL A 389 -12.00 97.77 67.75
N MET A 390 -11.85 97.80 66.43
CA MET A 390 -11.22 98.90 65.71
C MET A 390 -11.99 100.22 65.90
N GLU A 391 -13.32 100.19 65.81
CA GLU A 391 -14.19 101.34 66.06
C GLU A 391 -14.05 101.83 67.50
N HIS A 392 -14.06 100.93 68.49
CA HIS A 392 -13.85 101.30 69.89
C HIS A 392 -12.47 101.90 70.13
N THR A 393 -11.42 101.31 69.54
CA THR A 393 -10.04 101.82 69.64
C THR A 393 -9.92 103.20 69.01
N LEU A 394 -10.54 103.41 67.85
CA LEU A 394 -10.58 104.70 67.17
C LEU A 394 -11.36 105.74 67.98
N LEU A 395 -12.49 105.35 68.57
CA LEU A 395 -13.31 106.21 69.42
C LEU A 395 -12.58 106.57 70.72
N GLN A 396 -11.88 105.61 71.34
CA GLN A 396 -11.04 105.86 72.51
C GLN A 396 -9.85 106.78 72.16
N SER A 397 -9.23 106.61 71.00
CA SER A 397 -8.20 107.52 70.49
C SER A 397 -8.75 108.93 70.32
N LYS A 398 -9.92 109.10 69.69
CA LYS A 398 -10.59 110.40 69.55
C LYS A 398 -10.98 111.03 70.89
N LEU A 399 -11.41 110.24 71.86
CA LEU A 399 -11.71 110.72 73.21
C LEU A 399 -10.44 111.13 73.96
N LYS A 400 -9.35 110.38 73.83
CA LYS A 400 -8.04 110.75 74.38
C LYS A 400 -7.51 112.02 73.74
N GLU A 401 -7.66 112.19 72.42
CA GLU A 401 -7.30 113.42 71.70
C GLU A 401 -8.12 114.62 72.21
N LYS A 402 -9.45 114.48 72.36
CA LYS A 402 -10.29 115.50 72.98
C LYS A 402 -9.91 115.80 74.43
N SER A 403 -9.60 114.77 75.23
CA SER A 403 -9.16 114.92 76.61
C SER A 403 -7.80 115.60 76.71
N ASN A 404 -6.90 115.34 75.77
CA ASN A 404 -5.60 116.02 75.68
C ASN A 404 -5.80 117.47 75.26
N MET A 405 -6.67 117.75 74.28
CA MET A 405 -7.07 119.11 73.92
C MET A 405 -7.63 119.88 75.12
N THR A 406 -8.50 119.30 75.94
CA THR A 406 -9.00 119.98 77.16
C THR A 406 -7.93 120.11 78.24
N ARG A 407 -7.02 119.14 78.39
CA ARG A 407 -5.87 119.26 79.29
C ARG A 407 -4.92 120.38 78.87
N ASP A 408 -4.59 120.48 77.59
CA ASP A 408 -3.75 121.55 77.04
C ASP A 408 -4.43 122.91 77.20
N MET A 409 -5.76 122.97 77.02
CA MET A 409 -6.55 124.19 77.26
C MET A 409 -6.55 124.62 78.74
N HIS A 410 -6.54 123.67 79.69
CA HIS A 410 -6.41 123.96 81.12
C HIS A 410 -4.97 124.25 81.57
N ALA A 411 -3.95 123.74 80.87
CA ALA A 411 -2.54 124.06 81.11
C ALA A 411 -2.18 125.49 80.66
N THR A 412 -2.96 126.09 79.75
CA THR A 412 -2.79 127.47 79.30
C THR A 412 -3.42 128.54 80.21
N THR A 413 -4.12 128.19 81.30
CA THR A 413 -4.90 129.16 82.10
C THR A 413 -4.64 129.13 83.61
N ILE A 414 -3.38 128.98 84.05
CA ILE A 414 -2.97 129.29 85.42
C ILE A 414 -1.80 130.30 85.37
N PRO A 415 -1.95 131.51 85.93
CA PRO A 415 -0.98 132.61 85.77
C PRO A 415 0.17 132.51 86.78
N GLU A 416 1.39 132.70 86.30
CA GLU A 416 2.60 132.84 87.12
C GLU A 416 3.02 134.32 87.14
N ALA A 417 3.13 134.89 88.33
CA ALA A 417 3.62 136.24 88.60
C ALA A 417 4.47 136.14 89.89
N THR A 418 5.69 136.69 90.01
CA THR A 418 6.18 137.95 89.42
C THR A 418 7.72 138.04 89.34
N VAL A 419 8.19 138.66 88.24
CA VAL A 419 9.40 139.50 88.11
C VAL A 419 10.78 138.84 88.33
N GLY A 420 11.39 138.50 87.20
CA GLY A 420 12.80 138.18 86.98
C GLY A 420 13.19 138.47 85.52
N ALA A 421 13.34 139.77 85.22
CA ALA A 421 13.84 140.46 84.02
C ALA A 421 13.06 140.37 82.67
N TYR A 422 12.17 141.36 82.55
CA TYR A 422 11.60 142.09 81.39
C TYR A 422 10.90 141.33 80.26
#